data_AF-A0A2G6JT11-F1
#
_entry.id   AF-A0A2G6JT11-F1
#
_cell.length_a   1.000
_cell.length_b   1.000
_cell.length_c   1.000
_cell.angle_alpha   90.00
_cell.angle_beta   90.00
_cell.angle_gamma   90.00
#
_symmetry.space_group_name_H-M   'P 1'
#
loop_
_entity.id
_entity.type
_entity.pdbx_description
1 polymer ?
#
loop_
_entity_poly.entity_id
_entity_poly.type
_entity_poly.pdbx_seq_one_letter_code
_entity_poly.pdbx_strand_id
1 'polypeptide(L)'
;LNQLLAGRVLVAHNADFDYSFLAAEAARARHRLPTTHRLCTIDLARSLAVPVPDFRLSSLAEHYGITQQRAHDARDDTRVLAEVFTRLLAGSRARGVRPQLLACQGAAGWVTWRWRNHVRPAARTVRRKAKRLWRTRAFRRTRALRRTRSLRRPAQVSRPPR
;
A
#
# COMPACT_ATOMS: atom_id res chain seq x y z
N LEU A 1 -13.50 12.48 10.37
CA LEU A 1 -12.99 12.50 8.98
C LEU A 1 -14.05 13.00 7.99
N ASN A 2 -15.27 12.44 7.99
CA ASN A 2 -16.30 12.85 7.02
C ASN A 2 -16.61 14.36 7.06
N GLN A 3 -16.80 14.95 8.23
CA GLN A 3 -17.01 16.40 8.38
C GLN A 3 -15.82 17.25 7.91
N LEU A 4 -14.59 16.72 8.01
CA LEU A 4 -13.40 17.45 7.58
C LEU A 4 -13.23 17.47 6.06
N LEU A 5 -13.71 16.45 5.35
CA LEU A 5 -13.46 16.26 3.92
C LEU A 5 -14.69 16.50 3.04
N ALA A 6 -15.91 16.38 3.58
CA ALA A 6 -17.13 16.58 2.82
C ALA A 6 -17.20 18.00 2.22
N GLY A 7 -17.56 18.07 0.94
CA GLY A 7 -17.66 19.33 0.20
C GLY A 7 -16.32 20.02 -0.08
N ARG A 8 -15.19 19.39 0.24
CA ARG A 8 -13.84 19.94 -0.01
C ARG A 8 -13.15 19.26 -1.19
N VAL A 9 -12.20 19.99 -1.77
CA VAL A 9 -11.29 19.47 -2.80
C VAL A 9 -10.06 18.88 -2.11
N LEU A 10 -9.69 17.66 -2.49
CA LEU A 10 -8.41 17.07 -2.09
C LEU A 10 -7.29 17.67 -2.94
N VAL A 11 -6.36 18.39 -2.33
CA VAL A 11 -5.16 18.89 -3.00
C VAL A 11 -3.99 18.01 -2.61
N ALA A 12 -3.26 17.47 -3.59
CA ALA A 12 -2.05 16.69 -3.32
C ALA A 12 -1.00 16.85 -4.43
N HIS A 13 0.23 16.41 -4.12
CA HIS A 13 1.32 16.33 -5.08
C HIS A 13 1.35 14.92 -5.67
N ASN A 14 0.82 14.74 -6.88
CA ASN A 14 0.40 13.44 -7.44
C ASN A 14 -0.94 12.91 -6.85
N ALA A 15 -1.99 13.73 -6.95
CA ALA A 15 -3.28 13.48 -6.30
C ALA A 15 -3.99 12.15 -6.63
N ASP A 16 -3.68 11.53 -7.77
CA ASP A 16 -4.18 10.20 -8.10
C ASP A 16 -3.70 9.14 -7.09
N PHE A 17 -2.42 9.23 -6.68
CA PHE A 17 -1.84 8.31 -5.72
C PHE A 17 -2.54 8.44 -4.36
N ASP A 18 -2.56 9.64 -3.79
CA ASP A 18 -3.19 9.92 -2.49
C ASP A 18 -4.66 9.51 -2.46
N TYR A 19 -5.43 9.90 -3.48
CA TYR A 19 -6.84 9.54 -3.56
C TYR A 19 -7.03 8.02 -3.65
N SER A 20 -6.23 7.33 -4.48
CA SER A 20 -6.32 5.87 -4.63
C SER A 20 -6.04 5.14 -3.31
N PHE A 21 -5.06 5.61 -2.53
CA PHE A 21 -4.71 5.06 -1.23
C PHE A 21 -5.82 5.32 -0.20
N LEU A 22 -6.28 6.57 -0.07
CA LEU A 22 -7.33 6.95 0.89
C LEU A 22 -8.66 6.26 0.59
N ALA A 23 -9.02 6.13 -0.69
CA ALA A 23 -10.24 5.43 -1.09
C ALA A 23 -10.16 3.92 -0.78
N ALA A 24 -8.99 3.31 -0.95
CA ALA A 24 -8.77 1.90 -0.59
C ALA A 24 -8.93 1.68 0.92
N GLU A 25 -8.32 2.52 1.75
CA GLU A 25 -8.41 2.41 3.21
C GLU A 25 -9.81 2.73 3.73
N ALA A 26 -10.49 3.72 3.15
CA ALA A 26 -11.90 3.98 3.44
C ALA A 26 -12.76 2.74 3.14
N ALA A 27 -12.56 2.11 1.98
CA ALA A 27 -13.30 0.89 1.62
C ALA A 27 -12.99 -0.28 2.57
N ARG A 28 -11.72 -0.46 2.99
CA ARG A 28 -11.33 -1.45 4.00
C ARG A 28 -12.03 -1.21 5.34
N ALA A 29 -12.22 0.05 5.70
CA ALA A 29 -12.98 0.46 6.88
C ALA A 29 -14.52 0.47 6.66
N ARG A 30 -15.01 -0.02 5.50
CA ARG A 30 -16.43 0.00 5.11
C ARG A 30 -17.05 1.41 5.04
N HIS A 31 -16.23 2.40 4.74
CA HIS A 31 -16.64 3.78 4.50
C HIS A 31 -16.38 4.18 3.04
N ARG A 32 -17.03 5.26 2.61
CA ARG A 32 -16.69 5.96 1.37
C ARG A 32 -15.90 7.22 1.72
N LEU A 33 -14.85 7.52 0.95
CA LEU A 33 -14.17 8.80 1.07
C LEU A 33 -15.12 9.89 0.53
N PRO A 34 -15.45 10.93 1.31
CA PRO A 34 -16.50 11.90 0.94
C PRO A 34 -16.01 12.98 -0.05
N THR A 35 -14.74 12.94 -0.46
CA THR A 35 -14.15 13.89 -1.39
C THR A 35 -14.57 13.58 -2.83
N THR A 36 -15.23 14.52 -3.49
CA THR A 36 -15.74 14.36 -4.86
C THR A 36 -14.80 14.88 -5.95
N HIS A 37 -13.87 15.77 -5.59
CA HIS A 37 -12.92 16.39 -6.51
C HIS A 37 -11.51 16.43 -5.94
N ARG A 38 -10.51 16.34 -6.82
CA ARG A 38 -9.10 16.49 -6.48
C ARG A 38 -8.38 17.46 -7.41
N LEU A 39 -7.28 18.02 -6.94
CA LEU A 39 -6.36 18.87 -7.68
C LEU A 39 -4.94 18.38 -7.46
N CYS A 40 -4.20 18.22 -8.55
CA CYS A 40 -2.80 17.83 -8.54
C CYS A 40 -1.90 19.06 -8.71
N THR A 41 -0.96 19.28 -7.78
CA THR A 41 -0.04 20.42 -7.87
C THR A 41 1.00 20.27 -8.98
N ILE A 42 1.33 19.03 -9.38
CA ILE A 42 2.18 18.77 -10.56
C ILE A 42 1.50 19.29 -11.82
N ASP A 43 0.23 18.95 -12.02
CA ASP A 43 -0.50 19.34 -13.23
C ASP A 43 -0.70 20.85 -13.27
N LEU A 44 -1.01 21.48 -12.13
CA LEU A 44 -1.08 22.94 -12.04
C LEU A 44 0.27 23.60 -12.34
N ALA A 45 1.37 23.09 -11.79
CA ALA A 45 2.71 23.62 -12.07
C ALA A 45 3.10 23.48 -13.54
N ARG A 46 2.73 22.36 -14.19
CA ARG A 46 2.91 22.17 -15.63
C ARG A 46 2.08 23.14 -16.46
N SER A 47 0.81 23.34 -16.13
CA SER A 47 -0.05 24.31 -16.82
C SER A 47 0.47 25.74 -16.69
N LEU A 48 1.24 26.02 -15.63
CA LEU A 48 1.91 27.31 -15.41
C LEU A 48 3.33 27.35 -15.98
N ALA A 49 3.81 26.29 -16.62
CA ALA A 49 5.19 26.19 -17.11
C ALA A 49 6.23 26.65 -16.08
N VAL A 50 6.07 26.21 -14.81
CA VAL A 50 7.04 26.54 -13.75
C VAL A 50 8.41 25.98 -14.16
N PRO A 51 9.49 26.79 -14.12
CA PRO A 51 10.80 26.40 -14.65
C PRO A 51 11.56 25.49 -13.68
N VAL A 52 11.07 24.27 -13.51
CA VAL A 52 11.71 23.21 -12.73
C VAL A 52 11.85 21.93 -13.57
N PRO A 53 12.92 21.14 -13.39
CA PRO A 53 13.21 20.03 -14.30
C PRO A 53 12.27 18.83 -14.13
N ASP A 54 11.84 18.53 -12.91
CA ASP A 54 11.17 17.26 -12.58
C ASP A 54 9.82 17.44 -11.87
N PHE A 55 9.43 18.68 -11.56
CA PHE A 55 8.22 19.02 -10.80
C PHE A 55 8.09 18.28 -9.47
N ARG A 56 9.20 17.81 -8.86
CA ARG A 56 9.14 17.26 -7.50
C ARG A 56 8.77 18.35 -6.51
N LEU A 57 8.16 17.95 -5.40
CA LEU A 57 7.78 18.89 -4.34
C LEU A 57 8.98 19.69 -3.83
N SER A 58 10.14 19.04 -3.66
CA SER A 58 11.39 19.68 -3.26
C SER A 58 11.85 20.74 -4.29
N SER A 59 11.82 20.41 -5.58
CA SER A 59 12.21 21.32 -6.66
C SER A 59 11.29 22.54 -6.75
N LEU A 60 9.98 22.32 -6.56
CA LEU A 60 9.01 23.41 -6.49
C LEU A 60 9.20 24.27 -5.23
N ALA A 61 9.47 23.63 -4.10
CA ALA A 61 9.74 24.35 -2.85
C ALA A 61 10.99 25.22 -2.98
N GLU A 62 12.08 24.68 -3.52
CA GLU A 62 13.31 25.42 -3.82
C GLU A 62 13.05 26.59 -4.76
N HIS A 63 12.35 26.37 -5.87
CA HIS A 63 11.99 27.43 -6.83
C HIS A 63 11.22 28.60 -6.17
N TYR A 64 10.36 28.31 -5.18
CA TYR A 64 9.60 29.33 -4.47
C TYR A 64 10.24 29.82 -3.17
N GLY A 65 11.47 29.38 -2.86
CA GLY A 65 12.18 29.76 -1.63
C GLY A 65 11.54 29.23 -0.34
N ILE A 66 10.87 28.07 -0.41
CA ILE A 66 10.20 27.41 0.72
C ILE A 66 11.16 26.39 1.32
N THR A 67 11.53 26.57 2.59
CA THR A 67 12.39 25.62 3.31
C THR A 67 11.60 24.38 3.71
N GLN A 68 12.05 23.19 3.31
CA GLN A 68 11.59 21.91 3.85
C GLN A 68 12.49 21.52 5.03
N GLN A 69 11.90 21.26 6.20
CA GLN A 69 12.64 20.98 7.42
C GLN A 69 12.93 19.50 7.60
N ARG A 70 11.96 18.65 7.23
CA ARG A 70 12.02 17.19 7.40
C ARG A 70 11.40 16.52 6.18
N ALA A 71 12.24 16.24 5.19
CA ALA A 71 11.79 15.51 4.00
C ALA A 71 11.20 14.14 4.38
N HIS A 72 10.07 13.79 3.77
CA HIS A 72 9.35 12.54 3.99
C HIS A 72 8.62 12.45 5.35
N ASP A 73 8.57 13.54 6.12
CA ASP A 73 7.64 13.68 7.24
C ASP A 73 6.30 14.19 6.71
N ALA A 74 5.24 13.40 6.86
CA ALA A 74 3.93 13.73 6.27
C ALA A 74 3.38 15.10 6.69
N ARG A 75 3.69 15.55 7.92
CA ARG A 75 3.26 16.87 8.40
C ARG A 75 4.04 17.99 7.72
N ASP A 76 5.36 17.88 7.63
CA ASP A 76 6.18 18.88 6.95
C ASP A 76 5.91 18.90 5.44
N ASP A 77 5.78 17.73 4.81
CA ASP A 77 5.42 17.60 3.40
C ASP A 77 4.08 18.29 3.10
N THR A 78 3.08 18.13 3.99
CA THR A 78 1.78 18.81 3.85
C THR A 78 1.90 20.33 4.01
N ARG A 79 2.74 20.81 4.93
CA ARG A 79 3.01 22.25 5.09
C ARG A 79 3.66 22.82 3.83
N VAL A 80 4.74 22.20 3.35
CA VAL A 80 5.44 22.62 2.13
C VAL A 80 4.51 22.58 0.92
N LEU A 81 3.70 21.53 0.78
CA LEU A 81 2.67 21.42 -0.25
C LEU A 81 1.68 22.58 -0.21
N ALA A 82 1.19 22.97 0.97
CA ALA A 82 0.25 24.07 1.12
C ALA A 82 0.86 25.41 0.70
N GLU A 83 2.12 25.66 1.05
CA GLU A 83 2.86 26.86 0.63
C GLU A 83 3.09 26.87 -0.89
N VAL A 84 3.57 25.76 -1.46
CA VAL A 84 3.73 25.61 -2.92
C VAL A 84 2.40 25.82 -3.65
N PHE A 85 1.33 25.19 -3.17
CA PHE A 85 0.00 25.35 -3.75
C PHE A 85 -0.48 26.80 -3.72
N THR A 86 -0.20 27.54 -2.64
CA THR A 86 -0.54 28.96 -2.53
C THR A 86 0.16 29.78 -3.62
N ARG A 87 1.45 29.51 -3.87
CA ARG A 87 2.23 30.17 -4.94
C ARG A 87 1.70 29.83 -6.32
N LEU A 88 1.40 28.56 -6.58
CA LEU A 88 0.81 28.10 -7.84
C LEU A 88 -0.57 28.73 -8.08
N LEU A 89 -1.41 28.79 -7.04
CA LEU A 89 -2.75 29.39 -7.16
C LEU A 89 -2.66 30.89 -7.46
N ALA A 90 -1.73 31.62 -6.83
CA ALA A 90 -1.46 33.02 -7.16
C ALA A 90 -1.00 33.19 -8.61
N GLY A 91 -0.05 32.36 -9.07
CA GLY A 91 0.41 32.35 -10.46
C GLY A 91 -0.71 32.02 -11.46
N SER A 92 -1.61 31.11 -11.10
CA SER A 92 -2.76 30.75 -11.93
C SER A 92 -3.74 31.90 -12.11
N ARG A 93 -4.02 32.65 -11.04
CA ARG A 93 -4.85 33.85 -11.10
C ARG A 93 -4.22 34.92 -11.97
N ALA A 94 -2.92 35.19 -11.79
CA ALA A 94 -2.20 36.21 -12.54
C ALA A 94 -2.16 35.92 -14.05
N ARG A 95 -2.14 34.65 -14.45
CA ARG A 95 -2.08 34.22 -15.86
C ARG A 95 -3.42 33.80 -16.45
N GLY A 96 -4.52 33.92 -15.69
CA GLY A 96 -5.85 33.48 -16.12
C GLY A 96 -5.97 31.97 -16.34
N VAL A 97 -5.03 31.16 -15.82
CA VAL A 97 -5.05 29.71 -15.93
C VAL A 97 -6.01 29.16 -14.86
N ARG A 98 -7.06 28.45 -15.29
CA ARG A 98 -7.99 27.82 -14.35
C ARG A 98 -7.39 26.51 -13.82
N PRO A 99 -7.24 26.33 -12.49
CA PRO A 99 -6.81 25.06 -11.94
C PRO A 99 -7.82 23.96 -12.28
N GLN A 100 -7.33 22.84 -12.79
CA GLN A 100 -8.19 21.72 -13.17
C GLN A 100 -8.59 20.91 -11.93
N LEU A 101 -9.89 20.80 -11.72
CA LEU A 101 -10.48 19.92 -10.71
C LEU A 101 -10.89 18.61 -11.38
N LEU A 102 -10.27 17.51 -11.00
CA LEU A 102 -10.59 16.19 -11.51
C LEU A 102 -11.59 15.50 -10.58
N ALA A 103 -12.63 14.92 -11.17
CA ALA A 103 -13.60 14.13 -10.43
C ALA A 103 -12.93 12.88 -9.82
N CYS A 104 -13.25 12.62 -8.56
CA CYS A 104 -12.87 11.42 -7.83
C CYS A 104 -13.68 10.22 -8.34
N GLN A 105 -13.21 9.59 -9.41
CA GLN A 105 -13.87 8.39 -9.97
C GLN A 105 -13.57 7.15 -9.12
N GLY A 106 -14.51 6.20 -9.13
CA GLY A 106 -14.52 5.02 -8.27
C GLY A 106 -13.20 4.25 -8.30
N ALA A 107 -12.59 4.13 -7.12
CA ALA A 107 -11.39 3.34 -6.82
C ALA A 107 -11.46 1.86 -7.24
N ALA A 108 -12.60 1.35 -7.71
CA ALA A 108 -12.82 -0.07 -7.95
C ALA A 108 -11.90 -0.68 -9.04
N GLY A 109 -11.58 0.06 -10.11
CA GLY A 109 -10.79 -0.47 -11.24
C GLY A 109 -9.27 -0.32 -11.06
N TRP A 110 -8.81 0.89 -10.73
CA TRP A 110 -7.38 1.25 -10.73
C TRP A 110 -6.63 0.82 -9.47
N VAL A 111 -7.27 0.88 -8.30
CA VAL A 111 -6.65 0.50 -7.01
C VAL A 111 -6.29 -0.98 -6.99
N THR A 112 -7.10 -1.84 -7.59
CA THR A 112 -6.90 -3.28 -7.50
C THR A 112 -5.73 -3.80 -8.36
N TRP A 113 -5.32 -3.07 -9.40
CA TRP A 113 -4.22 -3.48 -10.27
C TRP A 113 -2.87 -2.90 -9.81
N ARG A 114 -2.79 -1.59 -9.51
CA ARG A 114 -1.52 -0.92 -9.15
C ARG A 114 -1.07 -1.22 -7.72
N TRP A 115 -1.99 -1.35 -6.76
CA TRP A 115 -1.66 -1.68 -5.36
C TRP A 115 -1.15 -3.12 -5.22
N ARG A 116 -1.70 -4.07 -5.99
CA ARG A 116 -1.27 -5.48 -6.04
C ARG A 116 0.20 -5.66 -6.47
N ASN A 117 0.70 -4.74 -7.29
CA ASN A 117 2.06 -4.81 -7.85
C ASN A 117 3.12 -4.06 -7.02
N HIS A 118 2.74 -3.17 -6.10
CA HIS A 118 3.69 -2.41 -5.26
C HIS A 118 3.68 -2.84 -3.79
N VAL A 119 2.54 -3.26 -3.25
CA VAL A 119 2.46 -3.85 -1.92
C VAL A 119 2.37 -5.36 -2.09
N ARG A 120 3.51 -6.06 -2.06
CA ARG A 120 3.50 -7.51 -1.89
C ARG A 120 2.66 -7.81 -0.64
N PRO A 121 1.57 -8.58 -0.71
CA PRO A 121 0.94 -9.03 0.52
C PRO A 121 1.92 -9.99 1.18
N ALA A 122 2.53 -9.55 2.29
CA ALA A 122 3.39 -10.37 3.15
C ALA A 122 2.67 -11.62 3.71
N ALA A 123 1.40 -11.84 3.35
CA ALA A 123 0.56 -12.94 3.80
C ALA A 123 0.95 -14.33 3.21
N ARG A 124 1.78 -14.42 2.17
CA ARG A 124 2.17 -15.74 1.58
C ARG A 124 3.40 -16.39 2.19
N THR A 125 4.14 -15.72 3.07
CA THR A 125 5.41 -16.24 3.60
C THR A 125 5.28 -16.89 4.98
N VAL A 126 4.17 -16.67 5.70
CA VAL A 126 3.95 -17.29 7.02
C VAL A 126 3.49 -18.76 6.91
N ARG A 127 2.79 -19.14 5.83
CA ARG A 127 2.31 -20.54 5.66
C ARG A 127 3.36 -21.54 5.16
N ARG A 128 4.50 -21.07 4.63
CA ARG A 128 5.61 -21.94 4.18
C ARG A 128 6.70 -22.14 5.24
N LYS A 129 6.91 -21.21 6.18
CA LYS A 129 7.81 -21.43 7.33
C LYS A 129 7.21 -22.36 8.40
N ALA A 130 5.88 -22.36 8.58
CA ALA A 130 5.21 -23.26 9.52
C ALA A 130 5.29 -24.75 9.11
N LYS A 131 5.37 -25.09 7.82
CA LYS A 131 5.53 -26.51 7.39
C LYS A 131 6.97 -27.05 7.46
N ARG A 132 7.99 -26.18 7.55
CA ARG A 132 9.40 -26.62 7.59
C ARG A 132 9.96 -26.78 9.02
N LEU A 133 9.21 -26.36 10.04
CA LEU A 133 9.60 -26.49 11.46
C LEU A 133 8.94 -27.68 12.19
N TRP A 134 7.99 -28.39 11.56
CA TRP A 134 7.39 -29.61 12.14
C TRP A 134 8.07 -30.93 11.74
N ARG A 135 9.17 -30.91 10.95
CA ARG A 135 9.90 -32.13 10.54
C ARG A 135 11.26 -32.33 11.21
N THR A 136 11.72 -31.45 12.10
CA THR A 136 13.08 -31.53 12.67
C THR A 136 13.14 -31.62 14.21
N ARG A 137 12.03 -31.90 14.90
CA ARG A 137 12.01 -32.10 16.37
C ARG A 137 11.41 -33.43 16.86
N ALA A 138 11.22 -34.42 15.99
CA ALA A 138 10.83 -35.78 16.39
C ALA A 138 11.97 -36.77 16.13
N PHE A 139 13.16 -36.53 16.70
CA PHE A 139 14.20 -37.54 16.75
C PHE A 139 15.16 -37.26 17.91
N ARG A 140 14.83 -37.79 19.11
CA ARG A 140 15.75 -38.44 20.05
C ARG A 140 15.06 -38.68 21.40
N ARG A 141 15.34 -39.87 21.96
CA ARG A 141 14.90 -40.46 23.24
C ARG A 141 13.53 -41.13 23.12
N THR A 142 13.39 -42.45 23.24
CA THR A 142 14.02 -43.35 24.22
C THR A 142 14.28 -44.75 23.63
N ARG A 143 15.48 -45.28 23.87
CA ARG A 143 15.86 -46.68 23.67
C ARG A 143 16.13 -47.25 25.06
N ALA A 144 15.24 -48.08 25.60
CA ALA A 144 15.53 -49.01 26.69
C ALA A 144 14.29 -49.90 26.92
N LEU A 145 14.53 -51.20 27.19
CA LEU A 145 13.58 -52.26 27.59
C LEU A 145 12.77 -52.81 26.41
N ARG A 146 12.86 -54.08 25.97
CA ARG A 146 13.36 -55.33 26.57
C ARG A 146 13.87 -56.26 25.45
N ARG A 147 15.04 -56.84 25.66
CA ARG A 147 15.41 -58.16 25.14
C ARG A 147 14.48 -59.19 25.80
N THR A 148 13.98 -60.18 25.06
CA THR A 148 14.46 -61.57 25.10
C THR A 148 13.46 -62.51 24.42
N ARG A 149 14.03 -63.43 23.63
CA ARG A 149 13.55 -64.79 23.34
C ARG A 149 12.28 -64.90 22.49
N SER A 150 12.10 -65.92 21.65
CA SER A 150 12.91 -67.01 21.12
C SER A 150 11.88 -67.96 20.51
N LEU A 151 12.09 -68.35 19.25
CA LEU A 151 11.68 -69.64 18.67
C LEU A 151 10.21 -70.09 18.83
N ARG A 152 9.49 -70.19 17.71
CA ARG A 152 8.91 -71.46 17.18
C ARG A 152 7.95 -71.19 16.00
N ARG A 153 8.36 -71.62 14.79
CA ARG A 153 7.47 -72.32 13.82
C ARG A 153 7.41 -73.79 14.31
N PRO A 154 6.33 -74.56 14.09
CA PRO A 154 5.81 -74.98 12.77
C PRO A 154 4.25 -74.94 12.79
N ALA A 155 3.42 -75.47 11.88
CA ALA A 155 3.50 -76.40 10.77
C ALA A 155 2.31 -76.09 9.82
N GLN A 156 2.38 -76.62 8.59
CA GLN A 156 1.27 -76.63 7.63
C GLN A 156 0.18 -77.63 8.02
N VAL A 157 -1.10 -77.36 7.70
CA VAL A 157 -2.11 -78.36 7.34
C VAL A 157 -3.10 -77.78 6.30
N SER A 158 -3.44 -78.63 5.34
CA SER A 158 -4.25 -78.58 4.12
C SER A 158 -5.79 -78.49 4.25
N ARG A 159 -6.45 -77.70 3.36
CA ARG A 159 -7.74 -77.88 2.58
C ARG A 159 -9.07 -78.37 3.26
N PRO A 160 -10.27 -78.39 2.58
CA PRO A 160 -11.04 -77.43 1.75
C PRO A 160 -12.57 -77.45 2.18
N PRO A 161 -13.64 -77.30 1.34
CA PRO A 161 -13.99 -76.39 0.22
C PRO A 161 -15.28 -75.55 0.49
N ARG A 162 -15.64 -74.62 -0.43
CA ARG A 162 -16.98 -74.44 -1.03
C ARG A 162 -16.88 -73.61 -2.29
#